data_AF-A0A8K0XIS3-F1
#
_entry.id   AF-A0A8K0XIS3-F1
#
_cell.length_a   1.000
_cell.length_b   1.000
_cell.length_c   1.000
_cell.angle_alpha   90.00
_cell.angle_beta   90.00
_cell.angle_gamma   90.00
#
_symmetry.space_group_name_H-M   'P 1'
#
loop_
_entity.id
_entity.type
_entity.pdbx_description
1 polymer ?
#
loop_
_entity_poly.entity_id
_entity_poly.type
_entity_poly.pdbx_seq_one_letter_code
_entity_poly.pdbx_strand_id
1 'polypeptide(L)'
;MVPADPSSGSTAAESPTLSVDAHRQRELKWMALLPSIPPSQARKNKKVRRLLSEGVPSSVRYLVWCHLTDSKTRALPDLYTQLNKRPRIPAFAAVEKDATRCFPDQLQLHTAQGPIASLLQAYLSMVPDVEYSSGLVSIAGQLLLLAPEEDAFWIFTSVMDSHLRQYFASNDMHIEIDATLFSNALESLDSNVHQKLYTVLSINPRSVTRPWFTTLFVGSLPTECLHRVWDIFLYEGITWLFRVGLVLCQCIRHLLLQASSEEAALEYLLHPPLACLPSSAESFLQRVSTVKMKDDDIRKQRVKMETQLKQRPPHRVLSAGSGGTQPLVISRPKT
;
A
#
# COMPACT_ATOMS: atom_id res chain seq x y z
N MET A 1 -24.26 64.18 10.07
CA MET A 1 -24.03 63.77 8.66
C MET A 1 -23.12 62.56 8.66
N VAL A 2 -23.61 61.48 8.05
CA VAL A 2 -23.09 60.10 7.84
C VAL A 2 -21.85 60.10 6.91
N PRO A 3 -21.06 59.02 6.64
CA PRO A 3 -20.85 57.66 7.24
C PRO A 3 -19.37 57.37 7.64
N ALA A 4 -18.99 56.38 8.47
CA ALA A 4 -18.96 54.89 8.37
C ALA A 4 -17.95 54.28 7.38
N ASP A 5 -16.96 53.54 7.92
CA ASP A 5 -16.42 52.31 7.29
C ASP A 5 -15.68 51.45 8.34
N PRO A 6 -16.11 50.20 8.58
CA PRO A 6 -15.16 49.14 8.85
C PRO A 6 -15.48 47.92 7.98
N SER A 7 -14.74 47.78 6.88
CA SER A 7 -14.61 46.52 6.18
C SER A 7 -13.49 45.71 6.84
N SER A 8 -13.85 44.87 7.81
CA SER A 8 -13.04 43.70 8.17
C SER A 8 -13.92 42.47 7.99
N GLY A 9 -13.60 41.72 6.93
CA GLY A 9 -14.33 40.54 6.51
C GLY A 9 -14.30 39.48 7.60
N SER A 10 -15.49 39.16 8.12
CA SER A 10 -15.73 37.95 8.88
C SER A 10 -15.51 36.75 7.96
N THR A 11 -14.42 36.00 8.19
CA THR A 11 -14.29 34.64 7.68
C THR A 11 -15.40 33.80 8.32
N ALA A 12 -16.48 33.58 7.58
CA ALA A 12 -17.57 32.72 8.00
C ALA A 12 -17.01 31.32 8.30
N ALA A 13 -16.95 30.98 9.58
CA ALA A 13 -16.76 29.61 10.02
C ALA A 13 -17.93 28.79 9.45
N GLU A 14 -17.62 27.80 8.59
CA GLU A 14 -18.62 26.90 8.03
C GLU A 14 -19.45 26.26 9.15
N SER A 15 -20.77 26.39 9.08
CA SER A 15 -21.65 25.92 10.15
C SER A 15 -21.64 24.38 10.24
N PRO A 16 -21.65 23.79 11.45
CA PRO A 16 -21.59 22.33 11.64
C PRO A 16 -22.70 21.56 10.91
N THR A 17 -23.87 22.16 10.75
CA THR A 17 -25.03 21.61 10.02
C THR A 17 -24.76 21.42 8.53
N LEU A 18 -24.08 22.38 7.88
CA LEU A 18 -23.74 22.27 6.45
C LEU A 18 -22.76 21.11 6.19
N SER A 19 -21.85 20.84 7.14
CA SER A 19 -20.91 19.72 7.06
C SER A 19 -21.60 18.35 7.17
N VAL A 20 -22.59 18.21 8.06
CA VAL A 20 -23.36 16.97 8.23
C VAL A 20 -24.23 16.68 7.00
N ASP A 21 -24.90 17.70 6.46
CA ASP A 21 -25.73 17.53 5.25
C ASP A 21 -24.87 17.17 4.04
N ALA A 22 -23.70 17.79 3.87
CA ALA A 22 -22.74 17.44 2.82
C ALA A 22 -22.21 16.00 2.97
N HIS A 23 -22.00 15.52 4.20
CA HIS A 23 -21.64 14.13 4.46
C HIS A 23 -22.76 13.16 4.04
N ARG A 24 -23.99 13.41 4.48
CA ARG A 24 -25.17 12.60 4.14
C ARG A 24 -25.42 12.56 2.64
N GLN A 25 -25.28 13.69 1.94
CA GLN A 25 -25.44 13.75 0.49
C GLN A 25 -24.39 12.90 -0.23
N ARG A 26 -23.12 12.90 0.22
CA ARG A 26 -22.08 12.03 -0.35
C ARG A 26 -22.40 10.56 -0.12
N GLU A 27 -22.91 10.19 1.05
CA GLU A 27 -23.32 8.83 1.36
C GLU A 27 -24.44 8.35 0.43
N LEU A 28 -25.49 9.16 0.26
CA LEU A 28 -26.61 8.85 -0.64
C LEU A 28 -26.16 8.70 -2.10
N LYS A 29 -25.22 9.52 -2.57
CA LYS A 29 -24.65 9.38 -3.91
C LYS A 29 -23.96 8.03 -4.10
N TRP A 30 -23.20 7.57 -3.10
CA TRP A 30 -22.53 6.26 -3.15
C TRP A 30 -23.53 5.11 -3.08
N MET A 31 -24.50 5.16 -2.16
CA MET A 31 -25.55 4.14 -2.06
C MET A 31 -26.37 4.00 -3.35
N ALA A 32 -26.66 5.11 -4.05
CA ALA A 32 -27.33 5.06 -5.34
C ALA A 32 -26.42 4.55 -6.47
N LEU A 33 -25.11 4.83 -6.39
CA LEU A 33 -24.15 4.44 -7.43
C LEU A 33 -23.83 2.94 -7.39
N LEU A 34 -23.57 2.37 -6.22
CA LEU A 34 -23.10 1.00 -6.05
C LEU A 34 -23.96 -0.08 -6.76
N PRO A 35 -25.31 -0.05 -6.68
CA PRO A 35 -26.15 -1.00 -7.42
C PRO A 35 -26.29 -0.67 -8.91
N SER A 36 -25.98 0.56 -9.33
CA SER A 36 -26.20 1.04 -10.71
C SER A 36 -25.08 0.68 -11.69
N ILE A 37 -23.88 0.36 -11.19
CA ILE A 37 -22.71 0.05 -11.98
C ILE A 37 -22.21 -1.33 -11.55
N PRO A 38 -22.01 -2.30 -12.45
CA PRO A 38 -21.41 -3.58 -12.05
C PRO A 38 -19.96 -3.39 -11.56
N PRO A 39 -19.52 -4.13 -10.51
CA PRO A 39 -18.14 -4.08 -10.00
C PRO A 39 -17.06 -4.19 -11.08
N SER A 40 -17.25 -5.11 -12.05
CA SER A 40 -16.34 -5.34 -13.17
C SER A 40 -16.10 -4.12 -14.08
N GLN A 41 -17.00 -3.13 -14.04
CA GLN A 41 -16.89 -1.88 -14.81
C GLN A 41 -16.49 -0.68 -13.95
N ALA A 42 -16.46 -0.82 -12.61
CA ALA A 42 -16.29 0.28 -11.68
C ALA A 42 -14.99 1.06 -11.92
N ARG A 43 -13.86 0.36 -12.09
CA ARG A 43 -12.52 0.95 -12.26
C ARG A 43 -12.31 1.72 -13.57
N LYS A 44 -13.24 1.60 -14.54
CA LYS A 44 -13.20 2.36 -15.81
C LYS A 44 -14.28 3.43 -15.87
N ASN A 45 -15.16 3.48 -14.87
CA ASN A 45 -16.31 4.36 -14.89
C ASN A 45 -15.93 5.77 -14.41
N LYS A 46 -16.25 6.79 -15.22
CA LYS A 46 -15.95 8.20 -14.92
C LYS A 46 -16.74 8.73 -13.72
N LYS A 47 -17.97 8.25 -13.50
CA LYS A 47 -18.82 8.65 -12.36
C LYS A 47 -18.23 8.13 -11.05
N VAL A 48 -17.74 6.89 -11.04
CA VAL A 48 -17.00 6.31 -9.90
C VAL A 48 -15.78 7.18 -9.59
N ARG A 49 -14.93 7.47 -10.60
CA ARG A 49 -13.76 8.33 -10.43
C ARG A 49 -14.09 9.68 -9.82
N ARG A 50 -15.16 10.32 -10.30
CA ARG A 50 -15.63 11.60 -9.79
C ARG A 50 -16.03 11.50 -8.32
N LEU A 51 -16.85 10.52 -7.93
CA LEU A 51 -17.24 10.37 -6.53
C LEU A 51 -16.04 10.05 -5.63
N LEU A 52 -15.07 9.27 -6.12
CA LEU A 52 -13.83 9.03 -5.38
C LEU A 52 -13.06 10.32 -5.12
N SER A 53 -13.04 11.25 -6.07
CA SER A 53 -12.41 12.57 -5.89
C SER A 53 -13.18 13.48 -4.92
N GLU A 54 -14.52 13.37 -4.85
CA GLU A 54 -15.38 14.10 -3.91
C GLU A 54 -15.30 13.56 -2.46
N GLY A 55 -14.78 12.34 -2.29
CA GLY A 55 -14.62 11.69 -0.99
C GLY A 55 -15.58 10.53 -0.78
N VAL A 56 -15.09 9.51 -0.07
CA VAL A 56 -15.89 8.36 0.37
C VAL A 56 -16.17 8.52 1.86
N PRO A 57 -17.45 8.63 2.29
CA PRO A 57 -17.82 8.63 3.69
C PRO A 57 -17.41 7.32 4.39
N SER A 58 -16.96 7.39 5.64
CA SER A 58 -16.53 6.21 6.41
C SER A 58 -17.64 5.16 6.53
N SER A 59 -18.90 5.56 6.62
CA SER A 59 -20.08 4.68 6.72
C SER A 59 -20.25 3.70 5.55
N VAL A 60 -19.80 4.09 4.36
CA VAL A 60 -19.93 3.29 3.13
C VAL A 60 -18.59 2.85 2.55
N ARG A 61 -17.47 3.20 3.20
CA ARG A 61 -16.14 3.01 2.62
C ARG A 61 -15.83 1.54 2.31
N TYR A 62 -16.11 0.62 3.23
CA TYR A 62 -15.89 -0.80 2.98
C TYR A 62 -16.75 -1.33 1.81
N LEU A 63 -17.98 -0.83 1.65
CA LEU A 63 -18.84 -1.21 0.52
C LEU A 63 -18.25 -0.75 -0.82
N VAL A 64 -17.69 0.46 -0.85
CA VAL A 64 -16.97 0.99 -2.02
C VAL A 64 -15.72 0.17 -2.30
N TRP A 65 -14.95 -0.21 -1.28
CA TRP A 65 -13.77 -1.06 -1.45
C TRP A 65 -14.13 -2.46 -1.94
N CYS A 66 -15.16 -3.10 -1.39
CA CYS A 66 -15.70 -4.36 -1.91
C CYS A 66 -16.09 -4.25 -3.38
N HIS A 67 -16.71 -3.12 -3.76
CA HIS A 67 -17.15 -2.87 -5.13
C HIS A 67 -15.99 -2.65 -6.09
N LEU A 68 -14.97 -1.88 -5.71
CA LEU A 68 -13.79 -1.61 -6.55
C LEU A 68 -12.90 -2.84 -6.74
N THR A 69 -12.86 -3.71 -5.74
CA THR A 69 -12.07 -4.96 -5.77
C THR A 69 -12.83 -6.14 -6.34
N ASP A 70 -14.13 -5.99 -6.60
CA ASP A 70 -15.03 -7.07 -6.99
C ASP A 70 -14.96 -8.25 -5.99
N SER A 71 -14.77 -7.95 -4.70
CA SER A 71 -14.49 -8.96 -3.68
C SER A 71 -15.69 -9.87 -3.42
N LYS A 72 -16.91 -9.34 -3.50
CA LYS A 72 -18.14 -10.08 -3.25
C LYS A 72 -18.43 -11.16 -4.30
N THR A 73 -17.99 -10.98 -5.55
CA THR A 73 -18.15 -12.02 -6.59
C THR A 73 -17.11 -13.12 -6.47
N ARG A 74 -15.96 -12.82 -5.84
CA ARG A 74 -14.91 -13.79 -5.51
C ARG A 74 -15.22 -14.58 -4.23
N ALA A 75 -16.11 -14.06 -3.39
CA ALA A 75 -16.46 -14.68 -2.14
C ALA A 75 -17.13 -16.04 -2.36
N LEU A 76 -16.52 -17.08 -1.79
CA LEU A 76 -17.07 -18.44 -1.80
C LEU A 76 -17.70 -18.72 -0.43
N PRO A 77 -18.99 -19.14 -0.39
CA PRO A 77 -19.67 -19.47 0.85
C PRO A 77 -18.86 -20.44 1.71
N ASP A 78 -18.81 -20.18 3.01
CA ASP A 78 -18.13 -20.96 4.05
C ASP A 78 -16.60 -21.12 3.90
N LEU A 79 -15.97 -20.65 2.82
CA LEU A 79 -14.54 -20.85 2.61
C LEU A 79 -13.72 -20.21 3.72
N TYR A 80 -14.04 -18.97 4.10
CA TYR A 80 -13.34 -18.27 5.18
C TYR A 80 -13.39 -19.06 6.50
N THR A 81 -14.57 -19.56 6.85
CA THR A 81 -14.77 -20.40 8.04
C THR A 81 -14.00 -21.72 7.93
N GLN A 82 -13.96 -22.35 6.76
CA GLN A 82 -13.23 -23.61 6.54
C GLN A 82 -11.71 -23.41 6.64
N LEU A 83 -11.18 -22.31 6.10
CA LEU A 83 -9.76 -21.97 6.17
C LEU A 83 -9.30 -21.77 7.62
N ASN A 84 -10.14 -21.17 8.46
CA ASN A 84 -9.86 -20.99 9.89
C ASN A 84 -9.90 -22.29 10.71
N LYS A 85 -10.47 -23.38 10.17
CA LYS A 85 -10.44 -24.72 10.80
C LYS A 85 -9.17 -25.51 10.46
N ARG A 86 -8.33 -25.01 9.54
CA ARG A 86 -7.08 -25.68 9.17
C ARG A 86 -6.05 -25.59 10.30
N PRO A 87 -5.01 -26.45 10.30
CA PRO A 87 -3.89 -26.32 11.22
C PRO A 87 -3.27 -24.92 11.16
N ARG A 88 -2.77 -24.44 12.30
CA ARG A 88 -2.14 -23.12 12.40
C ARG A 88 -0.99 -22.99 11.41
N ILE A 89 -0.92 -21.83 10.75
CA ILE A 89 0.20 -21.50 9.86
C ILE A 89 1.50 -21.39 10.66
N PRO A 90 2.67 -21.63 10.04
CA PRO A 90 3.97 -21.51 10.72
C PRO A 90 4.21 -20.10 11.32
N ALA A 91 3.68 -19.06 10.69
CA ALA A 91 3.84 -17.68 11.10
C ALA A 91 2.87 -17.21 12.20
N PHE A 92 2.01 -18.08 12.74
CA PHE A 92 0.90 -17.68 13.63
C PHE A 92 1.37 -16.88 14.86
N ALA A 93 2.43 -17.32 15.54
CA ALA A 93 2.97 -16.61 16.70
C ALA A 93 3.54 -15.23 16.33
N ALA A 94 4.09 -15.08 15.12
CA ALA A 94 4.56 -13.79 14.63
C ALA A 94 3.38 -12.85 14.31
N VAL A 95 2.31 -13.39 13.73
CA VAL A 95 1.04 -12.65 13.51
C VAL A 95 0.51 -12.09 14.83
N GLU A 96 0.42 -12.90 15.89
CA GLU A 96 -0.10 -12.47 17.20
C GLU A 96 0.75 -11.34 17.80
N LYS A 97 2.08 -11.50 17.77
CA LYS A 97 3.03 -10.50 18.27
C LYS A 97 2.90 -9.18 17.50
N ASP A 98 2.85 -9.26 16.17
CA ASP A 98 2.77 -8.07 15.33
C ASP A 98 1.40 -7.40 15.40
N ALA A 99 0.32 -8.16 15.59
CA ALA A 99 -1.02 -7.61 15.80
C ALA A 99 -1.06 -6.71 17.05
N THR A 100 -0.45 -7.17 18.15
CA THR A 100 -0.34 -6.38 19.40
C THR A 100 0.56 -5.15 19.20
N ARG A 101 1.66 -5.28 18.47
CA ARG A 101 2.59 -4.18 18.20
C ARG A 101 2.01 -3.11 17.28
N CYS A 102 1.30 -3.51 16.22
CA CYS A 102 0.78 -2.61 15.20
C CYS A 102 -0.54 -1.93 15.60
N PHE A 103 -1.33 -2.57 16.46
CA PHE A 103 -2.66 -2.07 16.87
C PHE A 103 -2.85 -2.10 18.40
N PRO A 104 -1.94 -1.53 19.21
CA PRO A 104 -1.94 -1.69 20.67
C PRO A 104 -3.22 -1.21 21.35
N ASP A 105 -3.89 -0.20 20.77
CA ASP A 105 -5.12 0.39 21.32
C ASP A 105 -6.40 -0.36 20.89
N GLN A 106 -6.28 -1.40 20.05
CA GLN A 106 -7.41 -2.14 19.47
C GLN A 106 -7.43 -3.58 19.97
N LEU A 107 -7.64 -3.75 21.28
CA LEU A 107 -7.58 -5.04 21.97
C LEU A 107 -8.42 -6.13 21.29
N GLN A 108 -9.58 -5.78 20.74
CA GLN A 108 -10.47 -6.70 20.04
C GLN A 108 -9.87 -7.27 18.75
N LEU A 109 -8.91 -6.60 18.12
CA LEU A 109 -8.32 -7.03 16.84
C LEU A 109 -7.21 -8.07 17.01
N HIS A 110 -6.47 -8.03 18.12
CA HIS A 110 -5.19 -8.72 18.27
C HIS A 110 -5.15 -9.81 19.35
N THR A 111 -6.30 -10.41 19.69
CA THR A 111 -6.32 -11.65 20.48
C THR A 111 -5.91 -12.85 19.63
N ALA A 112 -5.56 -13.98 20.26
CA ALA A 112 -5.21 -15.23 19.57
C ALA A 112 -6.35 -15.77 18.67
N GLN A 113 -7.60 -15.44 19.01
CA GLN A 113 -8.80 -15.74 18.23
C GLN A 113 -9.37 -14.47 17.58
N GLY A 114 -8.57 -13.40 17.51
CA GLY A 114 -8.97 -12.10 17.05
C GLY A 114 -9.04 -12.03 15.52
N PRO A 115 -9.77 -11.04 14.98
CA PRO A 115 -9.96 -10.90 13.53
C PRO A 115 -8.66 -10.83 12.71
N ILE A 116 -7.57 -10.22 13.22
CA ILE A 116 -6.28 -10.20 12.50
C ILE A 116 -5.69 -11.60 12.38
N ALA A 117 -5.69 -12.37 13.47
CA ALA A 117 -5.17 -13.73 13.50
C ALA A 117 -6.00 -14.64 12.57
N SER A 118 -7.32 -14.55 12.63
CA SER A 118 -8.24 -15.31 11.76
C SER A 118 -8.06 -14.97 10.27
N LEU A 119 -8.00 -13.68 9.92
CA LEU A 119 -7.84 -13.24 8.53
C LEU A 119 -6.52 -13.74 7.94
N LEU A 120 -5.40 -13.56 8.65
CA LEU A 120 -4.08 -13.96 8.16
C LEU A 120 -3.86 -15.48 8.23
N GLN A 121 -4.41 -16.18 9.22
CA GLN A 121 -4.48 -17.64 9.25
C GLN A 121 -5.16 -18.16 7.97
N ALA A 122 -6.33 -17.61 7.63
CA ALA A 122 -7.07 -18.03 6.46
C ALA A 122 -6.31 -17.75 5.16
N TYR A 123 -5.80 -16.52 5.00
CA TYR A 123 -5.12 -16.10 3.78
C TYR A 123 -3.82 -16.88 3.54
N LEU A 124 -2.94 -16.99 4.54
CA LEU A 124 -1.66 -17.69 4.40
C LEU A 124 -1.83 -19.23 4.29
N SER A 125 -2.94 -19.77 4.79
CA SER A 125 -3.32 -21.17 4.53
C SER A 125 -3.80 -21.41 3.09
N MET A 126 -4.29 -20.37 2.41
CA MET A 126 -4.80 -20.42 1.05
C MET A 126 -3.71 -20.13 0.01
N VAL A 127 -2.74 -19.28 0.35
CA VAL A 127 -1.74 -18.72 -0.57
C VAL A 127 -0.32 -19.01 -0.07
N PRO A 128 0.21 -20.23 -0.26
CA PRO A 128 1.45 -20.68 0.38
C PRO A 128 2.74 -20.07 -0.20
N ASP A 129 2.68 -19.39 -1.35
CA ASP A 129 3.78 -18.66 -1.96
C ASP A 129 4.00 -17.25 -1.39
N VAL A 130 3.10 -16.79 -0.51
CA VAL A 130 3.26 -15.53 0.22
C VAL A 130 4.03 -15.79 1.51
N GLU A 131 5.16 -15.12 1.64
CA GLU A 131 5.93 -15.05 2.87
C GLU A 131 5.33 -14.05 3.84
N TYR A 132 5.28 -14.46 5.11
CA TYR A 132 4.78 -13.59 6.16
C TYR A 132 5.69 -12.38 6.37
N SER A 133 5.10 -11.20 6.47
CA SER A 133 5.73 -10.03 7.06
C SER A 133 4.70 -9.18 7.81
N SER A 134 5.16 -8.30 8.71
CA SER A 134 4.29 -7.42 9.48
C SER A 134 3.47 -6.46 8.61
N GLY A 135 3.85 -6.23 7.34
CA GLY A 135 3.04 -5.43 6.42
C GLY A 135 1.67 -6.06 6.12
N LEU A 136 1.58 -7.40 6.13
CA LEU A 136 0.28 -8.10 6.02
C LEU A 136 -0.63 -7.76 7.20
N VAL A 137 -0.07 -7.70 8.42
CA VAL A 137 -0.79 -7.31 9.63
C VAL A 137 -1.28 -5.87 9.53
N SER A 138 -0.42 -4.95 9.08
CA SER A 138 -0.79 -3.54 8.88
C SER A 138 -1.96 -3.38 7.92
N ILE A 139 -1.94 -4.06 6.77
CA ILE A 139 -3.03 -3.97 5.78
C ILE A 139 -4.31 -4.62 6.33
N ALA A 140 -4.21 -5.83 6.89
CA ALA A 140 -5.35 -6.56 7.43
C ALA A 140 -6.04 -5.79 8.56
N GLY A 141 -5.29 -5.26 9.51
CA GLY A 141 -5.85 -4.52 10.64
C GLY A 141 -6.55 -3.22 10.20
N GLN A 142 -6.01 -2.49 9.22
CA GLN A 142 -6.69 -1.30 8.69
C GLN A 142 -8.01 -1.63 7.98
N LEU A 143 -8.08 -2.74 7.25
CA LEU A 143 -9.35 -3.20 6.67
C LEU A 143 -10.37 -3.56 7.77
N LEU A 144 -9.92 -4.26 8.82
CA LEU A 144 -10.74 -4.70 9.94
C LEU A 144 -11.27 -3.56 10.82
N LEU A 145 -10.64 -2.38 10.78
CA LEU A 145 -11.16 -1.17 11.43
C LEU A 145 -12.39 -0.59 10.72
N LEU A 146 -12.63 -0.94 9.45
CA LEU A 146 -13.65 -0.33 8.60
C LEU A 146 -14.69 -1.32 8.05
N ALA A 147 -14.36 -2.61 7.99
CA ALA A 147 -15.15 -3.63 7.35
C ALA A 147 -15.48 -4.77 8.32
N PRO A 148 -16.64 -5.43 8.17
CA PRO A 148 -16.88 -6.74 8.77
C PRO A 148 -15.77 -7.72 8.42
N GLU A 149 -15.46 -8.66 9.32
CA GLU A 149 -14.28 -9.52 9.22
C GLU A 149 -14.18 -10.28 7.88
N GLU A 150 -15.26 -10.91 7.44
CA GLU A 150 -15.26 -11.67 6.19
C GLU A 150 -15.18 -10.76 4.95
N ASP A 151 -15.85 -9.59 4.95
CA ASP A 151 -15.70 -8.59 3.89
C ASP A 151 -14.23 -8.10 3.83
N ALA A 152 -13.60 -7.86 4.99
CA ALA A 152 -12.19 -7.48 5.08
C ALA A 152 -11.27 -8.56 4.48
N PHE A 153 -11.52 -9.84 4.77
CA PHE A 153 -10.77 -10.97 4.20
C PHE A 153 -10.86 -11.00 2.66
N TRP A 154 -12.05 -10.79 2.09
CA TRP A 154 -12.22 -10.82 0.64
C TRP A 154 -11.66 -9.58 -0.06
N ILE A 155 -11.75 -8.39 0.57
CA ILE A 155 -11.05 -7.19 0.09
C ILE A 155 -9.54 -7.45 0.11
N PHE A 156 -9.00 -7.93 1.24
CA PHE A 156 -7.58 -8.23 1.41
C PHE A 156 -7.08 -9.18 0.32
N THR A 157 -7.76 -10.31 0.15
CA THR A 157 -7.42 -11.31 -0.87
C THR A 157 -7.40 -10.70 -2.28
N SER A 158 -8.40 -9.88 -2.61
CA SER A 158 -8.49 -9.24 -3.93
C SER A 158 -7.39 -8.21 -4.17
N VAL A 159 -7.02 -7.45 -3.15
CA VAL A 159 -5.89 -6.49 -3.20
C VAL A 159 -4.57 -7.23 -3.36
N MET A 160 -4.37 -8.31 -2.61
CA MET A 160 -3.17 -9.13 -2.72
C MET A 160 -3.02 -9.71 -4.12
N ASP A 161 -4.06 -10.36 -4.65
CA ASP A 161 -4.03 -10.96 -5.99
C ASP A 161 -3.81 -9.92 -7.11
N SER A 162 -4.41 -8.74 -6.96
CA SER A 162 -4.37 -7.73 -8.02
C SER A 162 -3.10 -6.88 -8.01
N HIS A 163 -2.46 -6.71 -6.84
CA HIS A 163 -1.43 -5.69 -6.66
C HIS A 163 -0.21 -6.14 -5.84
N LEU A 164 -0.39 -6.89 -4.75
CA LEU A 164 0.65 -6.95 -3.72
C LEU A 164 1.33 -8.30 -3.55
N ARG A 165 0.69 -9.42 -3.92
CA ARG A 165 1.19 -10.79 -3.68
C ARG A 165 2.65 -10.97 -4.09
N GLN A 166 3.04 -10.39 -5.23
CA GLN A 166 4.40 -10.43 -5.76
C GLN A 166 5.46 -9.72 -4.89
N TYR A 167 5.07 -8.78 -4.04
CA TYR A 167 5.99 -8.11 -3.10
C TYR A 167 6.25 -8.92 -1.83
N PHE A 168 5.47 -9.98 -1.60
CA PHE A 168 5.63 -10.90 -0.48
C PHE A 168 6.10 -12.29 -0.93
N ALA A 169 6.48 -12.46 -2.19
CA ALA A 169 7.10 -13.70 -2.64
C ALA A 169 8.59 -13.73 -2.20
N SER A 170 9.17 -14.93 -2.07
CA SER A 170 10.60 -15.11 -1.74
C SER A 170 11.55 -14.41 -2.72
N ASN A 171 11.08 -14.17 -3.94
CA ASN A 171 11.84 -13.43 -4.95
C ASN A 171 11.45 -11.95 -4.93
N ASP A 172 12.40 -11.11 -4.53
CA ASP A 172 12.25 -9.65 -4.46
C ASP A 172 12.29 -8.92 -5.82
N MET A 173 12.31 -9.64 -6.95
CA MET A 173 12.39 -9.06 -8.29
C MET A 173 11.35 -7.95 -8.52
N HIS A 174 10.09 -8.16 -8.13
CA HIS A 174 9.04 -7.18 -8.41
C HIS A 174 9.21 -5.89 -7.59
N ILE A 175 9.62 -6.00 -6.32
CA ILE A 175 9.87 -4.80 -5.52
C ILE A 175 11.12 -4.07 -6.00
N GLU A 176 12.14 -4.77 -6.51
CA GLU A 176 13.33 -4.15 -7.09
C GLU A 176 13.06 -3.37 -8.37
N ILE A 177 12.24 -3.93 -9.25
CA ILE A 177 11.80 -3.24 -10.46
C ILE A 177 11.06 -1.97 -10.06
N ASP A 178 10.09 -2.08 -9.15
CA ASP A 178 9.29 -0.92 -8.74
C ASP A 178 10.11 0.10 -7.94
N ALA A 179 11.13 -0.32 -7.19
CA ALA A 179 12.12 0.55 -6.56
C ALA A 179 12.94 1.34 -7.58
N THR A 180 13.40 0.69 -8.64
CA THR A 180 14.13 1.33 -9.74
C THR A 180 13.25 2.32 -10.48
N LEU A 181 12.01 1.94 -10.80
CA LEU A 181 11.04 2.82 -11.46
C LEU A 181 10.72 4.04 -10.60
N PHE A 182 10.59 3.86 -9.28
CA PHE A 182 10.36 4.96 -8.35
C PHE A 182 11.56 5.90 -8.29
N SER A 183 12.78 5.35 -8.20
CA SER A 183 14.03 6.13 -8.22
C SER A 183 14.12 7.00 -9.48
N ASN A 184 13.86 6.43 -10.67
CA ASN A 184 13.85 7.18 -11.93
C ASN A 184 12.75 8.27 -11.96
N ALA A 185 11.58 7.97 -11.41
CA ALA A 185 10.49 8.94 -11.31
C ALA A 185 10.84 10.08 -10.35
N LEU A 186 11.53 9.78 -9.24
CA LEU A 186 12.01 10.78 -8.30
C LEU A 186 13.11 11.64 -8.92
N GLU A 187 14.05 11.06 -9.68
CA GLU A 187 15.07 11.82 -10.41
C GLU A 187 14.45 12.84 -11.38
N SER A 188 13.42 12.39 -12.12
CA SER A 188 12.70 13.23 -13.08
C SER A 188 11.90 14.36 -12.40
N LEU A 189 11.44 14.14 -11.17
CA LEU A 189 10.64 15.11 -10.42
C LEU A 189 11.51 16.09 -9.62
N ASP A 190 12.54 15.58 -8.94
CA ASP A 190 13.47 16.33 -8.10
C ASP A 190 14.84 15.63 -8.04
N SER A 191 15.71 15.98 -8.99
CA SER A 191 17.05 15.42 -9.11
C SER A 191 17.94 15.67 -7.88
N ASN A 192 17.70 16.75 -7.12
CA ASN A 192 18.50 17.05 -5.93
C ASN A 192 18.17 16.06 -4.79
N VAL A 193 16.90 15.77 -4.57
CA VAL A 193 16.48 14.77 -3.58
C VAL A 193 16.95 13.39 -4.01
N HIS A 194 16.80 13.05 -5.30
CA HIS A 194 17.32 11.80 -5.84
C HIS A 194 18.83 11.63 -5.58
N GLN A 195 19.64 12.61 -5.97
CA GLN A 195 21.09 12.59 -5.76
C GLN A 195 21.43 12.49 -4.27
N LYS A 196 20.73 13.23 -3.42
CA LYS A 196 20.93 13.19 -1.97
C LYS A 196 20.69 11.78 -1.41
N LEU A 197 19.56 11.16 -1.74
CA LEU A 197 19.20 9.85 -1.19
C LEU A 197 20.08 8.73 -1.73
N TYR A 198 20.21 8.64 -3.05
CA TYR A 198 20.75 7.43 -3.68
C TYR A 198 22.21 7.54 -4.08
N THR A 199 22.76 8.75 -4.22
CA THR A 199 24.19 8.95 -4.53
C THR A 199 24.98 9.37 -3.31
N VAL A 200 24.53 10.39 -2.58
CA VAL A 200 25.27 10.92 -1.42
C VAL A 200 25.11 10.00 -0.21
N LEU A 201 23.88 9.65 0.15
CA LEU A 201 23.60 8.76 1.27
C LEU A 201 23.66 7.28 0.90
N SER A 202 23.79 6.95 -0.40
CA SER A 202 23.87 5.57 -0.91
C SER A 202 22.73 4.65 -0.46
N ILE A 203 21.55 5.22 -0.19
CA ILE A 203 20.36 4.46 0.22
C ILE A 203 19.95 3.55 -0.94
N ASN A 204 19.70 2.29 -0.67
CA ASN A 204 19.08 1.43 -1.67
C ASN A 204 17.62 1.87 -1.89
N PRO A 205 17.17 2.19 -3.12
CA PRO A 205 15.78 2.58 -3.39
C PRO A 205 14.74 1.61 -2.81
N ARG A 206 15.06 0.31 -2.74
CA ARG A 206 14.22 -0.73 -2.14
C ARG A 206 13.96 -0.48 -0.65
N SER A 207 14.92 0.07 0.09
CA SER A 207 14.77 0.39 1.52
C SER A 207 13.67 1.44 1.77
N VAL A 208 13.36 2.24 0.75
CA VAL A 208 12.28 3.24 0.79
C VAL A 208 10.97 2.65 0.27
N THR A 209 10.99 2.00 -0.89
CA THR A 209 9.76 1.56 -1.55
C THR A 209 9.14 0.32 -0.93
N ARG A 210 9.95 -0.63 -0.42
CA ARG A 210 9.43 -1.86 0.19
C ARG A 210 8.53 -1.56 1.38
N PRO A 211 8.95 -0.78 2.40
CA PRO A 211 8.06 -0.44 3.50
C PRO A 211 6.78 0.24 3.02
N TRP A 212 6.86 1.23 2.14
CA TRP A 212 5.67 1.93 1.65
C TRP A 212 4.69 1.02 0.90
N PHE A 213 5.17 0.17 -0.01
CA PHE A 213 4.28 -0.61 -0.87
C PHE A 213 3.77 -1.87 -0.18
N THR A 214 4.57 -2.50 0.69
CA THR A 214 4.13 -3.69 1.44
C THR A 214 3.22 -3.35 2.62
N THR A 215 3.16 -2.09 3.06
CA THR A 215 2.18 -1.64 4.06
C THR A 215 1.09 -0.74 3.47
N LEU A 216 1.12 -0.45 2.16
CA LEU A 216 0.27 0.57 1.52
C LEU A 216 0.30 1.92 2.26
N PHE A 217 1.50 2.34 2.70
CA PHE A 217 1.78 3.57 3.47
C PHE A 217 1.21 3.62 4.89
N VAL A 218 0.75 2.50 5.45
CA VAL A 218 0.41 2.43 6.88
C VAL A 218 1.65 2.78 7.70
N GLY A 219 1.50 3.72 8.63
CA GLY A 219 2.57 4.25 9.48
C GLY A 219 3.27 5.50 8.90
N SER A 220 3.18 5.74 7.59
CA SER A 220 3.77 6.92 6.93
C SER A 220 2.76 8.03 6.67
N LEU A 221 1.45 7.72 6.65
CA LEU A 221 0.38 8.69 6.45
C LEU A 221 -0.58 8.73 7.65
N PRO A 222 -1.13 9.90 8.00
CA PRO A 222 -2.26 10.00 8.91
C PRO A 222 -3.45 9.16 8.40
N THR A 223 -4.18 8.52 9.31
CA THR A 223 -5.27 7.57 8.99
C THR A 223 -6.29 8.12 7.99
N GLU A 224 -6.75 9.35 8.16
CA GLU A 224 -7.69 9.97 7.21
C GLU A 224 -7.09 10.11 5.80
N CYS A 225 -5.80 10.49 5.70
CA CYS A 225 -5.10 10.57 4.43
C CYS A 225 -4.88 9.19 3.81
N LEU A 226 -4.50 8.21 4.62
CA LEU A 226 -4.32 6.82 4.22
C LEU A 226 -5.59 6.24 3.59
N HIS A 227 -6.75 6.38 4.25
CA HIS A 227 -8.03 5.90 3.71
C HIS A 227 -8.37 6.53 2.36
N ARG A 228 -8.11 7.84 2.23
CA ARG A 228 -8.34 8.58 0.98
C ARG A 228 -7.36 8.17 -0.12
N VAL A 229 -6.12 7.83 0.22
CA VAL A 229 -5.16 7.20 -0.72
C VAL A 229 -5.67 5.84 -1.18
N TRP A 230 -6.21 5.02 -0.28
CA TRP A 230 -6.73 3.69 -0.59
C TRP A 230 -7.97 3.75 -1.50
N ASP A 231 -8.89 4.70 -1.25
CA ASP A 231 -10.06 4.94 -2.11
C ASP A 231 -9.67 5.11 -3.59
N ILE A 232 -8.60 5.87 -3.86
CA ILE A 232 -8.14 6.14 -5.23
C ILE A 232 -7.22 5.01 -5.73
N PHE A 233 -6.38 4.43 -4.87
CA PHE A 233 -5.52 3.30 -5.21
C PHE A 233 -6.32 2.12 -5.75
N LEU A 234 -7.43 1.75 -5.12
CA LEU A 234 -8.27 0.64 -5.58
C LEU A 234 -8.91 0.90 -6.96
N TYR A 235 -9.00 2.17 -7.39
CA TYR A 235 -9.43 2.55 -8.73
C TYR A 235 -8.25 2.58 -9.72
N GLU A 236 -7.26 3.44 -9.47
CA GLU A 236 -6.14 3.76 -10.36
C GLU A 236 -5.08 2.63 -10.42
N GLY A 237 -4.90 1.89 -9.34
CA GLY A 237 -3.90 0.82 -9.19
C GLY A 237 -2.53 1.30 -8.72
N ILE A 238 -1.51 0.46 -8.89
CA ILE A 238 -0.19 0.62 -8.25
C ILE A 238 0.54 1.92 -8.61
N THR A 239 0.34 2.46 -9.82
CA THR A 239 0.94 3.74 -10.26
C THR A 239 0.49 4.92 -9.40
N TRP A 240 -0.64 4.81 -8.71
CA TRP A 240 -1.06 5.81 -7.72
C TRP A 240 -0.10 5.86 -6.52
N LEU A 241 0.39 4.71 -6.05
CA LEU A 241 1.31 4.62 -4.91
C LEU A 241 2.65 5.31 -5.20
N PHE A 242 3.13 5.27 -6.44
CA PHE A 242 4.32 6.01 -6.87
C PHE A 242 4.12 7.52 -6.68
N ARG A 243 2.97 8.06 -7.12
CA ARG A 243 2.67 9.49 -6.96
C ARG A 243 2.56 9.89 -5.49
N VAL A 244 1.98 9.01 -4.66
CA VAL A 244 1.91 9.22 -3.21
C VAL A 244 3.31 9.33 -2.60
N GLY A 245 4.21 8.39 -2.91
CA GLY A 245 5.60 8.44 -2.46
C GLY A 245 6.35 9.69 -2.96
N LEU A 246 6.12 10.10 -4.20
CA LEU A 246 6.72 11.30 -4.78
C LEU A 246 6.26 12.57 -4.06
N VAL A 247 4.96 12.70 -3.74
CA VAL A 247 4.44 13.84 -2.97
C VAL A 247 4.95 13.81 -1.53
N LEU A 248 5.08 12.63 -0.92
CA LEU A 248 5.72 12.51 0.39
C LEU A 248 7.14 13.08 0.35
N CYS A 249 7.97 12.67 -0.62
CA CYS A 249 9.31 13.24 -0.80
C CYS A 249 9.28 14.77 -0.96
N GLN A 250 8.30 15.34 -1.68
CA GLN A 250 8.16 16.79 -1.81
C GLN A 250 7.78 17.48 -0.49
N CYS A 251 6.88 16.90 0.30
CA CYS A 251 6.46 17.43 1.59
C CYS A 251 7.63 17.54 2.58
N ILE A 252 8.50 16.53 2.63
CA ILE A 252 9.66 16.49 3.52
C ILE A 252 10.97 16.85 2.84
N ARG A 253 10.93 17.45 1.64
CA ARG A 253 12.09 17.75 0.80
C ARG A 253 13.24 18.42 1.58
N HIS A 254 12.91 19.42 2.38
CA HIS A 254 13.91 20.17 3.15
C HIS A 254 14.65 19.28 4.17
N LEU A 255 13.93 18.37 4.84
CA LEU A 255 14.52 17.39 5.76
C LEU A 255 15.41 16.40 5.04
N LEU A 256 14.97 15.89 3.88
CA LEU A 256 15.76 14.95 3.08
C LEU A 256 17.09 15.56 2.63
N LEU A 257 17.07 16.82 2.18
CA LEU A 257 18.30 17.53 1.77
C LEU A 257 19.24 17.79 2.95
N GLN A 258 18.70 17.99 4.15
CA GLN A 258 19.47 18.23 5.38
C GLN A 258 19.88 16.95 6.12
N ALA A 259 19.32 15.79 5.77
CA ALA A 259 19.63 14.53 6.41
C ALA A 259 21.14 14.23 6.39
N SER A 260 21.71 13.94 7.55
CA SER A 260 23.14 13.69 7.72
C SER A 260 23.53 12.22 7.54
N SER A 261 22.56 11.31 7.60
CA SER A 261 22.79 9.86 7.46
C SER A 261 21.63 9.16 6.74
N GLU A 262 21.86 7.90 6.35
CA GLU A 262 20.82 7.02 5.80
C GLU A 262 19.67 6.83 6.78
N GLU A 263 19.97 6.58 8.06
CA GLU A 263 18.96 6.34 9.11
C GLU A 263 18.05 7.55 9.30
N ALA A 264 18.62 8.76 9.34
CA ALA A 264 17.84 9.99 9.47
C ALA A 264 16.91 10.21 8.26
N ALA A 265 17.41 9.97 7.05
CA ALA A 265 16.59 10.09 5.84
C ALA A 265 15.46 9.05 5.79
N LEU A 266 15.75 7.80 6.16
CA LEU A 266 14.75 6.72 6.24
C LEU A 266 13.70 7.03 7.31
N GLU A 267 14.10 7.54 8.48
CA GLU A 267 13.16 7.95 9.53
C GLU A 267 12.18 9.01 9.01
N TYR A 268 12.68 10.04 8.32
CA TYR A 268 11.80 11.05 7.72
C TYR A 268 10.86 10.47 6.66
N LEU A 269 11.34 9.55 5.81
CA LEU A 269 10.54 8.92 4.75
C LEU A 269 9.45 8.00 5.31
N LEU A 270 9.78 7.22 6.34
CA LEU A 270 8.88 6.22 6.91
C LEU A 270 7.93 6.83 7.96
N HIS A 271 8.37 7.87 8.66
CA HIS A 271 7.64 8.57 9.72
C HIS A 271 7.70 10.10 9.53
N PRO A 272 7.12 10.63 8.45
CA PRO A 272 7.19 12.06 8.14
C PRO A 272 6.50 12.89 9.24
N PRO A 273 7.12 13.99 9.71
CA PRO A 273 6.49 14.86 10.70
C PRO A 273 5.16 15.43 10.18
N LEU A 274 4.10 15.37 10.99
CA LEU A 274 2.76 15.83 10.61
C LEU A 274 2.75 17.29 10.13
N ALA A 275 3.62 18.14 10.69
CA ALA A 275 3.75 19.54 10.31
C ALA A 275 4.24 19.75 8.85
N CYS A 276 4.89 18.74 8.25
CA CYS A 276 5.34 18.77 6.86
C CYS A 276 4.26 18.31 5.88
N LEU A 277 3.24 17.60 6.37
CA LEU A 277 2.15 17.10 5.55
C LEU A 277 1.06 18.18 5.39
N PRO A 278 0.30 18.16 4.27
CA PRO A 278 -0.86 19.03 4.11
C PRO A 278 -1.87 18.82 5.25
N SER A 279 -2.55 19.91 5.65
CA SER A 279 -3.49 19.92 6.77
C SER A 279 -4.74 19.07 6.56
N SER A 280 -5.06 18.71 5.31
CA SER A 280 -6.19 17.84 4.98
C SER A 280 -5.80 16.76 3.96
N ALA A 281 -6.51 15.63 4.03
CA ALA A 281 -6.36 14.55 3.06
C ALA A 281 -6.66 15.02 1.63
N GLU A 282 -7.65 15.89 1.45
CA GLU A 282 -8.02 16.48 0.16
C GLU A 282 -6.87 17.29 -0.44
N SER A 283 -6.21 18.12 0.37
CA SER A 283 -5.06 18.91 -0.07
C SER A 283 -3.89 18.02 -0.47
N PHE A 284 -3.68 16.90 0.25
CA PHE A 284 -2.67 15.91 -0.12
C PHE A 284 -3.02 15.23 -1.45
N LEU A 285 -4.24 14.71 -1.61
CA LEU A 285 -4.66 14.05 -2.85
C LEU A 285 -4.65 14.99 -4.06
N GLN A 286 -4.95 16.27 -3.87
CA GLN A 286 -4.83 17.28 -4.92
C GLN A 286 -3.38 17.37 -5.42
N ARG A 287 -2.41 17.42 -4.52
CA ARG A 287 -0.97 17.39 -4.90
C ARG A 287 -0.62 16.10 -5.63
N VAL A 288 -1.06 14.94 -5.12
CA VAL A 288 -0.82 13.63 -5.76
C VAL A 288 -1.37 13.60 -7.19
N SER A 289 -2.56 14.17 -7.39
CA SER A 289 -3.21 14.25 -8.71
C SER A 289 -2.49 15.14 -9.71
N THR A 290 -1.69 16.11 -9.24
CA THR A 290 -0.90 17.01 -10.11
C THR A 290 0.46 16.44 -10.52
N VAL A 291 0.90 15.32 -9.92
CA VAL A 291 2.18 14.69 -10.26
C VAL A 291 2.15 14.21 -11.71
N LYS A 292 3.02 14.81 -12.53
CA LYS A 292 3.20 14.45 -13.94
C LYS A 292 3.94 13.11 -14.02
N MET A 293 3.18 12.04 -14.17
CA MET A 293 3.68 10.70 -14.43
C MET A 293 2.70 10.00 -15.37
N LYS A 294 3.19 9.38 -16.44
CA LYS A 294 2.34 8.63 -17.38
C LYS A 294 2.30 7.18 -16.97
N ASP A 295 1.11 6.69 -16.62
CA ASP A 295 0.91 5.31 -16.17
C ASP A 295 1.38 4.28 -17.20
N ASP A 296 1.10 4.53 -18.48
CA ASP A 296 1.50 3.62 -19.55
C ASP A 296 3.01 3.53 -19.72
N ASP A 297 3.76 4.60 -19.42
CA ASP A 297 5.21 4.58 -19.50
C ASP A 297 5.79 3.74 -18.36
N ILE A 298 5.30 3.89 -17.13
CA ILE A 298 5.69 3.05 -15.99
C ILE A 298 5.37 1.58 -16.26
N ARG A 299 4.15 1.27 -16.76
CA ARG A 299 3.76 -0.11 -17.11
C ARG A 299 4.67 -0.71 -18.18
N LYS A 300 4.98 0.03 -19.25
CA LYS A 300 5.87 -0.43 -20.32
C LYS A 300 7.28 -0.66 -19.81
N GLN A 301 7.81 0.24 -19.00
CA GLN A 301 9.14 0.09 -18.40
C GLN A 301 9.20 -1.12 -17.46
N ARG A 302 8.16 -1.36 -16.64
CA ARG A 302 8.04 -2.53 -15.77
C ARG A 302 8.12 -3.83 -16.57
N VAL A 303 7.29 -3.99 -17.61
CA VAL A 303 7.29 -5.19 -18.48
C VAL A 303 8.65 -5.40 -19.15
N LYS A 304 9.30 -4.31 -19.59
CA LYS A 304 10.64 -4.37 -20.18
C LYS A 304 11.67 -4.89 -19.16
N MET A 305 11.68 -4.36 -17.94
CA MET A 305 12.61 -4.78 -16.88
C MET A 305 12.36 -6.24 -16.47
N GLU A 306 11.10 -6.66 -16.31
CA GLU A 306 10.75 -8.05 -16.00
C GLU A 306 11.27 -9.02 -17.07
N THR A 307 11.13 -8.66 -18.35
CA THR A 307 11.60 -9.47 -19.48
C THR A 307 13.12 -9.59 -19.48
N GLN A 308 13.83 -8.50 -19.24
CA GLN A 308 15.30 -8.49 -19.19
C GLN A 308 15.86 -9.34 -18.05
N LEU A 309 15.21 -9.32 -16.88
CA LEU A 309 15.63 -10.12 -15.73
C LEU A 309 15.35 -11.62 -15.93
N LYS A 310 14.25 -11.98 -16.59
CA LYS A 310 13.94 -13.38 -16.95
C LYS A 310 14.89 -13.97 -18.01
N GLN A 311 15.48 -13.13 -18.85
CA GLN A 311 16.42 -13.53 -19.89
C GLN A 311 17.88 -13.65 -19.41
N ARG A 312 18.20 -13.19 -18.19
CA ARG A 312 19.53 -13.42 -17.62
C ARG A 312 19.68 -14.91 -17.27
N PRO A 313 20.74 -15.60 -17.75
CA PRO A 313 21.01 -16.97 -17.31
C PRO A 313 21.22 -16.95 -15.78
N PRO A 314 20.77 -17.99 -15.05
CA PRO A 314 20.97 -18.06 -13.62
C PRO A 314 22.46 -17.94 -13.34
N HIS A 315 22.85 -16.92 -12.55
CA HIS A 315 24.23 -16.79 -12.10
C HIS A 315 24.62 -18.09 -11.40
N ARG A 316 25.59 -18.80 -11.98
CA ARG A 316 26.28 -19.91 -11.32
C ARG A 316 26.80 -19.34 -10.00
N VAL A 317 26.17 -19.73 -8.89
CA VAL A 317 26.75 -19.52 -7.56
C VAL A 317 28.09 -20.26 -7.59
N LEU A 318 29.17 -19.50 -7.74
CA LEU A 318 30.51 -20.01 -7.50
C LEU A 318 30.57 -20.28 -6.00
N SER A 319 30.30 -21.53 -5.62
CA SER A 319 30.69 -22.06 -4.33
C SER A 319 32.20 -21.86 -4.23
N ALA A 320 32.59 -20.88 -3.41
CA ALA A 320 33.95 -20.76 -2.91
C ALA A 320 34.32 -22.10 -2.26
N GLY A 321 35.47 -22.63 -2.67
CA GLY A 321 35.91 -23.97 -2.33
C GLY A 321 36.01 -24.20 -0.83
N SER A 322 35.35 -25.25 -0.36
CA SER A 322 35.79 -26.01 0.80
C SER A 322 36.58 -27.22 0.30
N GLY A 323 37.83 -27.31 0.75
CA GLY A 323 38.66 -28.49 0.54
C GLY A 323 37.97 -29.73 1.10
N GLY A 324 37.90 -30.78 0.30
CA GLY A 324 37.28 -32.04 0.65
C GLY A 324 37.73 -33.13 -0.32
N THR A 325 38.84 -33.75 0.04
CA THR A 325 39.27 -35.14 -0.24
C THR A 325 38.53 -35.88 -1.35
N GLN A 326 39.21 -36.15 -2.46
CA GLN A 326 38.75 -37.09 -3.50
C GLN A 326 38.58 -38.51 -2.93
N PRO A 327 37.48 -39.23 -3.24
CA PRO A 327 37.47 -40.68 -3.14
C PRO A 327 38.05 -41.29 -4.41
N LEU A 328 39.07 -42.13 -4.22
CA LEU A 328 39.71 -42.97 -5.24
C LEU A 328 38.66 -43.89 -5.93
N VAL A 329 38.49 -43.72 -7.23
CA VAL A 329 37.71 -44.65 -8.08
C VAL A 329 38.64 -45.79 -8.51
N ILE A 330 38.49 -46.95 -7.85
CA ILE A 330 39.14 -48.19 -8.28
C ILE A 330 38.41 -48.71 -9.53
N SER A 331 39.09 -48.65 -10.68
CA SER A 331 38.65 -49.27 -11.93
C SER A 331 38.86 -50.78 -11.88
N ARG A 332 37.82 -51.57 -12.18
CA ARG A 332 37.96 -53.00 -12.47
C ARG A 332 38.34 -53.20 -13.95
N PRO A 333 39.31 -54.05 -14.29
CA PRO A 333 39.63 -54.36 -15.67
C PRO A 333 38.61 -55.33 -16.26
N LYS A 334 38.31 -55.14 -17.55
CA LYS A 334 37.54 -56.09 -18.36
C LYS A 334 38.44 -57.26 -18.75
N THR A 335 38.09 -58.46 -18.30
CA THR A 335 37.93 -59.72 -19.06
C THR A 335 37.35 -60.77 -18.14
#